data_AF-A0A2V1D0A3-F1
#
_entry.id   AF-A0A2V1D0A3-F1
#
_cell.length_a   1.000
_cell.length_b   1.000
_cell.length_c   1.000
_cell.angle_alpha   90.00
_cell.angle_beta   90.00
_cell.angle_gamma   90.00
#
_symmetry.space_group_name_H-M   'P 1'
#
loop_
_entity.id
_entity.type
_entity.pdbx_description
1 polymer ?
#
loop_
_entity_poly.entity_id
_entity_poly.type
_entity_poly.pdbx_seq_one_letter_code
_entity_poly.pdbx_strand_id
1 'polypeptide(L)'
;GWTKIPALAKLHHVAVWLRNSSTHSNVWDDQIKLRLGIDNQTRWNSWYNVLDKLIKKTQIKQFLLDRDSEIGDNMLNNTDWLYLERTHAFLEPFASSTLYAQGARIGLSQSLKLMDALLMHYEQKLVSYSLFFITLANLVVLRAL
;
A
#
# COMPACT_ATOMS: atom_id res chain seq x y z
N GLY A 1 6.46 1.63 -12.81
CA GLY A 1 5.47 1.11 -11.86
C GLY A 1 5.74 1.69 -10.49
N TRP A 2 5.07 1.15 -9.49
CA TRP A 2 5.16 1.60 -8.09
C TRP A 2 6.55 1.38 -7.48
N THR A 3 7.30 0.38 -7.95
CA THR A 3 8.69 0.08 -7.56
C THR A 3 9.72 1.14 -7.96
N LYS A 4 9.33 2.17 -8.72
CA LYS A 4 10.21 3.34 -8.96
C LYS A 4 10.34 4.24 -7.72
N ILE A 5 9.45 4.05 -6.74
CA ILE A 5 9.44 4.80 -5.49
C ILE A 5 10.24 4.01 -4.44
N PRO A 6 11.28 4.59 -3.82
CA PRO A 6 12.22 3.84 -2.97
C PRO A 6 11.56 3.03 -1.85
N ALA A 7 10.67 3.65 -1.07
CA ALA A 7 9.99 2.97 0.04
C ALA A 7 9.12 1.78 -0.42
N LEU A 8 8.45 1.92 -1.57
CA LEU A 8 7.65 0.84 -2.16
C LEU A 8 8.54 -0.26 -2.75
N ALA A 9 9.67 0.10 -3.37
CA ALA A 9 10.66 -0.87 -3.84
C ALA A 9 11.20 -1.73 -2.70
N LYS A 10 11.58 -1.10 -1.58
CA LYS A 10 12.00 -1.80 -0.36
C LYS A 10 10.92 -2.74 0.16
N LEU A 11 9.68 -2.29 0.24
CA LEU A 11 8.56 -3.14 0.65
C LEU A 11 8.37 -4.36 -0.27
N HIS A 12 8.51 -4.17 -1.59
CA HIS A 12 8.49 -5.26 -2.55
C HIS A 12 9.61 -6.27 -2.28
N HIS A 13 10.84 -5.79 -2.05
CA HIS A 13 11.97 -6.67 -1.73
C HIS A 13 11.79 -7.42 -0.41
N VAL A 14 11.21 -6.79 0.61
CA VAL A 14 10.83 -7.47 1.87
C VAL A 14 9.80 -8.57 1.61
N ALA A 15 8.77 -8.30 0.81
CA ALA A 15 7.77 -9.31 0.46
C ALA A 15 8.37 -10.49 -0.32
N VAL A 16 9.31 -10.22 -1.22
CA VAL A 16 10.08 -11.24 -1.95
C VAL A 16 11.00 -12.03 -1.02
N TRP A 17 11.72 -11.37 -0.12
CA TRP A 17 12.60 -11.99 0.88
C TRP A 17 11.85 -12.94 1.82
N LEU A 18 10.64 -12.56 2.26
CA LEU A 18 9.77 -13.42 3.05
C LEU A 18 9.37 -14.69 2.29
N ARG A 19 9.06 -14.58 1.00
CA ARG A 19 8.58 -15.69 0.17
C ARG A 19 9.68 -16.64 -0.28
N ASN A 20 10.87 -16.13 -0.55
CA ASN A 20 11.93 -16.93 -1.19
C ASN A 20 12.58 -17.97 -0.26
N SER A 21 12.33 -17.89 1.04
CA SER A 21 12.85 -18.82 2.05
C SER A 21 11.70 -19.46 2.80
N SER A 22 11.66 -20.79 2.79
CA SER A 22 10.70 -21.56 3.60
C SER A 22 10.89 -21.28 5.08
N THR A 23 12.12 -21.05 5.53
CA THR A 23 12.41 -20.64 6.91
C THR A 23 11.76 -19.30 7.24
N HIS A 24 11.96 -18.27 6.41
CA HIS A 24 11.38 -16.94 6.67
C HIS A 24 9.86 -16.98 6.61
N SER A 25 9.29 -17.67 5.63
CA SER A 25 7.84 -17.87 5.49
C SER A 25 7.24 -18.62 6.68
N ASN A 26 7.88 -19.67 7.17
CA ASN A 26 7.39 -20.45 8.31
C ASN A 26 7.40 -19.63 9.60
N VAL A 27 8.50 -18.92 9.88
CA VAL A 27 8.60 -18.08 11.08
C VAL A 27 7.64 -16.90 11.02
N TRP A 28 7.46 -16.32 9.83
CA TRP A 28 6.45 -15.30 9.59
C TRP A 28 5.03 -15.82 9.82
N ASP A 29 4.69 -16.99 9.28
CA ASP A 29 3.36 -17.59 9.46
C ASP A 29 3.09 -17.91 10.93
N ASP A 30 4.09 -18.34 11.70
CA ASP A 30 3.96 -18.62 13.13
C ASP A 30 3.74 -17.35 13.97
N GLN A 31 4.55 -16.31 13.74
CA GLN A 31 4.54 -15.09 14.56
C GLN A 31 3.47 -14.09 14.11
N ILE A 32 3.33 -13.90 12.81
CA ILE A 32 2.47 -12.86 12.21
C ILE A 32 1.12 -13.43 11.77
N LYS A 33 1.02 -14.72 11.44
CA LYS A 33 -0.26 -15.40 11.09
C LYS A 33 -1.09 -14.66 10.03
N LEU A 34 -0.41 -14.02 9.08
CA LEU A 34 -1.04 -13.22 8.02
C LEU A 34 -0.21 -13.32 6.76
N ARG A 35 -0.84 -13.54 5.59
CA ARG A 35 -0.13 -13.51 4.31
C ARG A 35 0.01 -12.07 3.83
N LEU A 36 1.23 -11.54 3.78
CA LEU A 36 1.50 -10.19 3.27
C LEU A 36 0.98 -10.05 1.81
N GLY A 37 1.26 -11.05 0.97
CA GLY A 37 0.90 -11.07 -0.46
C GLY A 37 2.03 -10.55 -1.34
N ILE A 38 1.80 -10.52 -2.66
CA ILE A 38 2.73 -9.95 -3.63
C ILE A 38 2.00 -8.82 -4.32
N ASP A 39 2.61 -7.63 -4.31
CA ASP A 39 2.10 -6.50 -5.05
C ASP A 39 2.16 -6.79 -6.57
N ASN A 40 1.20 -6.24 -7.31
CA ASN A 40 1.34 -6.16 -8.75
C ASN A 40 1.97 -4.80 -9.05
N GLN A 41 3.14 -4.80 -9.69
CA GLN A 41 3.94 -3.61 -9.98
C GLN A 41 3.18 -2.44 -10.63
N THR A 42 2.01 -2.70 -11.22
CA THR A 42 1.20 -1.72 -11.93
C THR A 42 -0.19 -1.42 -11.34
N ARG A 43 -0.69 -2.21 -10.37
CA ARG A 43 -2.07 -2.08 -9.86
C ARG A 43 -2.09 -1.59 -8.42
N TRP A 44 -2.65 -0.40 -8.20
CA TRP A 44 -2.77 0.23 -6.88
C TRP A 44 -3.53 -0.64 -5.87
N ASN A 45 -4.58 -1.36 -6.30
CA ASN A 45 -5.35 -2.25 -5.42
C ASN A 45 -4.48 -3.35 -4.78
N SER A 46 -3.51 -3.89 -5.52
CA SER A 46 -2.60 -4.90 -4.98
C SER A 46 -1.65 -4.30 -3.95
N TRP A 47 -1.12 -3.10 -4.23
CA TRP A 47 -0.29 -2.35 -3.28
C TRP A 47 -1.06 -1.96 -2.02
N TYR A 48 -2.30 -1.49 -2.16
CA TYR A 48 -3.15 -1.16 -1.02
C TYR A 48 -3.35 -2.37 -0.12
N ASN A 49 -3.63 -3.56 -0.67
CA ASN A 49 -3.79 -4.78 0.13
C ASN A 49 -2.53 -5.18 0.90
N VAL A 50 -1.33 -4.94 0.35
CA VAL A 50 -0.07 -5.18 1.06
C VAL A 50 0.12 -4.15 2.18
N LEU A 51 -0.10 -2.87 1.86
CA LEU A 51 0.01 -1.76 2.81
C LEU A 51 -0.98 -1.90 3.97
N ASP A 52 -2.23 -2.26 3.68
CA ASP A 52 -3.29 -2.38 4.68
C ASP A 52 -2.94 -3.41 5.75
N LYS A 53 -2.36 -4.54 5.34
CA LYS A 53 -1.88 -5.57 6.25
C LYS A 53 -0.63 -5.14 7.01
N LEU A 54 0.28 -4.45 6.33
CA LEU A 54 1.52 -3.94 6.90
C LEU A 54 1.24 -2.93 8.03
N ILE A 55 0.38 -1.95 7.76
CA ILE A 55 0.07 -0.85 8.68
C ILE A 55 -0.81 -1.30 9.84
N LYS A 56 -1.79 -2.18 9.61
CA LYS A 56 -2.71 -2.63 10.67
C LYS A 56 -2.06 -3.59 11.68
N LYS A 57 -0.88 -4.14 11.40
CA LYS A 57 -0.27 -5.17 12.22
C LYS A 57 1.09 -4.73 12.78
N THR A 58 1.04 -4.11 13.96
CA THR A 58 2.20 -3.55 14.68
C THR A 58 3.37 -4.54 14.88
N GLN A 59 3.05 -5.83 15.04
CA GLN A 59 4.03 -6.92 15.18
C GLN A 59 4.97 -7.02 13.96
N ILE A 60 4.54 -6.61 12.77
CA ILE A 60 5.36 -6.69 11.56
C ILE A 60 6.57 -5.75 11.66
N LYS A 61 6.39 -4.54 12.21
CA LYS A 61 7.50 -3.59 12.35
C LYS A 61 8.58 -4.16 13.24
N GLN A 62 8.21 -4.77 14.37
CA GLN A 62 9.17 -5.41 15.27
C GLN A 62 9.83 -6.62 14.60
N PHE A 63 9.05 -7.46 13.92
CA PHE A 63 9.58 -8.63 13.21
C PHE A 63 10.67 -8.28 12.20
N LEU A 64 10.49 -7.18 11.46
CA LEU A 64 11.46 -6.71 10.48
C LEU A 64 12.70 -6.11 11.16
N LEU A 65 12.53 -5.41 12.29
CA LEU A 65 13.65 -4.88 13.08
C LEU A 65 14.53 -6.01 13.64
N ASP A 66 13.92 -7.09 14.13
CA ASP A 66 14.65 -8.25 14.67
C ASP A 66 15.51 -8.98 13.60
N ARG A 67 15.31 -8.67 12.31
CA ARG A 67 15.97 -9.30 11.15
C ARG A 67 16.60 -8.28 10.21
N ASP A 68 16.98 -7.13 10.73
CA ASP A 68 17.62 -6.06 9.97
C ASP A 68 18.85 -6.55 9.19
N SER A 69 19.69 -7.39 9.81
CA SER A 69 20.89 -7.99 9.23
C SER A 69 20.60 -8.94 8.05
N GLU A 70 19.45 -9.61 8.05
CA GLU A 70 19.03 -10.51 6.97
C GLU A 70 18.38 -9.74 5.80
N ILE A 71 17.69 -8.64 6.11
CA ILE A 71 16.99 -7.80 5.12
C ILE A 71 17.99 -6.85 4.42
N GLY A 72 19.02 -6.39 5.14
CA GLY A 72 20.08 -5.53 4.63
C GLY A 72 19.58 -4.18 4.11
N ASP A 73 20.03 -3.78 2.93
CA ASP A 73 19.75 -2.46 2.33
C ASP A 73 18.24 -2.20 2.08
N ASN A 74 17.42 -3.25 2.07
CA ASN A 74 15.98 -3.15 1.89
C ASN A 74 15.23 -2.79 3.19
N MET A 75 15.93 -2.60 4.30
CA MET A 75 15.31 -2.27 5.56
C MET A 75 14.57 -0.92 5.50
N LEU A 76 13.34 -0.93 6.01
CA LEU A 76 12.45 0.23 6.03
C LEU A 76 12.84 1.16 7.19
N ASN A 77 13.35 2.33 6.86
CA ASN A 77 13.65 3.36 7.86
C ASN A 77 12.39 4.17 8.24
N ASN A 78 12.50 5.07 9.23
CA ASN A 78 11.34 5.86 9.69
C ASN A 78 10.70 6.71 8.58
N THR A 79 11.48 7.22 7.64
CA THR A 79 10.97 7.99 6.49
C THR A 79 10.21 7.09 5.53
N ASP A 80 10.71 5.87 5.29
CA ASP A 80 10.01 4.87 4.48
C ASP A 80 8.67 4.50 5.12
N TRP A 81 8.64 4.22 6.42
CA TRP A 81 7.40 3.93 7.17
C TRP A 81 6.39 5.06 7.05
N LEU A 82 6.81 6.30 7.28
CA LEU A 82 5.94 7.48 7.15
C LEU A 82 5.39 7.61 5.72
N TYR A 83 6.19 7.28 4.71
CA TYR A 83 5.72 7.29 3.32
C TYR A 83 4.67 6.20 3.05
N LEU A 84 4.90 4.98 3.54
CA LEU A 84 3.98 3.85 3.36
C LEU A 84 2.64 4.12 4.07
N GLU A 85 2.67 4.70 5.27
CA GLU A 85 1.47 5.13 6.02
C GLU A 85 0.69 6.20 5.26
N ARG A 86 1.36 7.24 4.74
CA ARG A 86 0.70 8.27 3.94
C ARG A 86 0.14 7.72 2.63
N THR A 87 0.84 6.75 2.02
CA THR A 87 0.38 6.07 0.81
C THR A 87 -0.86 5.24 1.09
N HIS A 88 -0.89 4.50 2.20
CA HIS A 88 -2.07 3.77 2.65
C HIS A 88 -3.27 4.70 2.87
N ALA A 89 -3.09 5.78 3.63
CA ALA A 89 -4.13 6.76 3.90
C ALA A 89 -4.64 7.47 2.62
N PHE A 90 -3.77 7.65 1.62
CA PHE A 90 -4.18 8.18 0.32
C PHE A 90 -5.07 7.20 -0.45
N LEU A 91 -4.73 5.90 -0.44
CA LEU A 91 -5.42 4.86 -1.20
C LEU A 91 -6.70 4.34 -0.54
N GLU A 92 -6.84 4.49 0.78
CA GLU A 92 -7.96 3.94 1.55
C GLU A 92 -9.35 4.39 1.05
N PRO A 93 -9.60 5.67 0.73
CA PRO A 93 -10.90 6.08 0.18
C PRO A 93 -11.21 5.45 -1.17
N PHE A 94 -10.20 5.24 -2.02
CA PHE A 94 -10.38 4.56 -3.31
C PHE A 94 -10.76 3.09 -3.11
N ALA A 95 -10.09 2.39 -2.20
CA ALA A 95 -10.37 1.00 -1.88
C ALA A 95 -11.79 0.83 -1.29
N SER A 96 -12.13 1.66 -0.30
CA SER A 96 -13.43 1.64 0.35
C SER A 96 -14.57 1.96 -0.61
N SER A 97 -14.38 2.97 -1.47
CA SER A 97 -15.35 3.35 -2.50
C SER A 97 -15.55 2.24 -3.53
N THR A 98 -14.47 1.59 -3.96
CA THR A 98 -14.54 0.46 -4.90
C THR A 98 -15.28 -0.72 -4.29
N LEU A 99 -15.02 -1.06 -3.02
CA LEU A 99 -15.70 -2.13 -2.32
C LEU A 99 -17.20 -1.84 -2.13
N TYR A 100 -17.54 -0.62 -1.71
CA TYR A 100 -18.92 -0.14 -1.60
C TYR A 100 -19.64 -0.24 -2.94
N ALA A 101 -18.97 0.18 -4.01
CA ALA A 101 -19.49 0.16 -5.37
C ALA A 101 -19.76 -1.26 -5.91
N GLN A 102 -18.90 -2.21 -5.58
CA GLN A 102 -19.07 -3.61 -5.99
C GLN A 102 -20.16 -4.33 -5.20
N GLY A 103 -20.31 -3.99 -3.92
CA GLY A 103 -21.32 -4.59 -3.03
C GLY A 103 -22.73 -4.00 -3.20
N ALA A 104 -22.85 -2.78 -3.70
CA ALA A 104 -24.11 -2.11 -3.92
C ALA A 104 -24.48 -2.05 -5.41
N ARG A 105 -25.75 -2.26 -5.75
CA ARG A 105 -26.30 -1.81 -7.04
C ARG A 105 -26.45 -0.29 -7.01
N ILE A 106 -25.34 0.44 -7.05
CA ILE A 106 -25.36 1.90 -6.98
C ILE A 106 -25.98 2.48 -8.25
N GLY A 107 -26.90 3.42 -8.07
CA GLY A 107 -27.46 4.22 -9.15
C GLY A 107 -26.50 5.32 -9.59
N LEU A 108 -26.77 5.92 -10.76
CA LEU A 108 -25.93 6.96 -11.36
C LEU A 108 -25.67 8.14 -10.42
N SER A 109 -26.68 8.60 -9.68
CA SER A 109 -26.55 9.74 -8.77
C SER A 109 -25.65 9.44 -7.57
N GLN A 110 -25.66 8.20 -7.07
CA GLN A 110 -24.73 7.77 -6.03
C GLN A 110 -23.31 7.61 -6.57
N SER A 111 -23.16 7.10 -7.80
CA SER A 111 -21.86 7.01 -8.47
C SER A 111 -21.21 8.37 -8.64
N LEU A 112 -21.98 9.40 -9.05
CA LEU A 112 -21.47 10.78 -9.17
C LEU A 112 -21.01 11.34 -7.82
N LYS A 113 -21.81 11.18 -6.76
CA LYS A 113 -21.41 11.61 -5.40
C LYS A 113 -20.12 10.94 -4.92
N LEU A 114 -19.95 9.66 -5.25
CA LEU A 114 -18.74 8.91 -4.91
C LEU A 114 -17.52 9.44 -5.67
N MET A 115 -17.68 9.74 -6.96
CA MET A 115 -16.63 10.36 -7.78
C MET A 115 -16.24 11.74 -7.27
N ASP A 116 -17.22 12.59 -6.92
CA ASP A 116 -16.97 13.93 -6.38
C ASP A 116 -16.18 13.86 -5.05
N ALA A 117 -16.53 12.92 -4.18
CA ALA A 117 -15.82 12.70 -2.93
C ALA A 117 -14.37 12.22 -3.16
N LEU A 118 -14.14 11.31 -4.12
CA LEU A 118 -12.81 10.84 -4.47
C LEU A 118 -11.95 11.95 -5.10
N LEU A 119 -12.55 12.78 -5.95
CA LEU A 119 -11.87 13.93 -6.57
C LEU A 119 -11.48 14.96 -5.51
N MET A 120 -12.38 15.29 -4.60
CA MET A 120 -12.10 16.21 -3.49
C MET A 120 -10.95 15.69 -2.60
N HIS A 121 -10.96 14.40 -2.25
CA HIS A 121 -9.86 13.78 -1.51
C HIS A 121 -8.54 13.89 -2.28
N TYR A 122 -8.56 13.60 -3.57
CA TYR A 122 -7.38 13.73 -4.43
C TYR A 122 -6.80 15.16 -4.41
N GLU A 123 -7.63 16.17 -4.61
CA GLU A 123 -7.23 17.58 -4.63
C GLU A 123 -6.65 18.04 -3.28
N GLN A 124 -7.31 17.69 -2.17
CA GLN A 124 -6.82 18.01 -0.82
C GLN A 124 -5.44 17.41 -0.54
N LYS A 125 -5.20 16.19 -1.04
CA LYS A 125 -3.94 15.47 -0.84
C LYS A 125 -2.85 16.00 -1.75
N LEU A 126 -3.17 16.49 -2.95
CA LEU A 126 -2.21 17.22 -3.80
C LEU A 126 -1.69 18.49 -3.12
N VAL A 127 -2.58 19.25 -2.47
CA VAL A 127 -2.20 20.49 -1.74
C VAL A 127 -1.36 20.17 -0.50
N SER A 128 -1.67 19.08 0.19
CA SER A 128 -1.03 18.72 1.47
C SER A 128 0.37 18.11 1.33
N TYR A 129 0.70 17.48 0.20
CA TYR A 129 1.92 16.66 0.08
C TYR A 129 2.83 17.03 -1.10
N SER A 130 2.96 18.34 -1.40
CA SER A 130 3.71 18.82 -2.58
C SER A 130 5.06 18.09 -2.80
N LEU A 131 5.35 17.80 -4.07
CA LEU A 131 6.42 16.94 -4.63
C LEU A 131 6.42 15.43 -4.27
N PHE A 132 5.89 15.00 -3.12
CA PHE A 132 5.98 13.59 -2.67
C PHE A 132 4.95 12.65 -3.36
N PHE A 133 3.87 13.20 -3.94
CA PHE A 133 2.71 12.42 -4.43
C PHE A 133 2.37 12.57 -5.92
N ILE A 134 3.03 13.45 -6.69
CA ILE A 134 2.71 13.64 -8.12
C ILE A 134 2.88 12.32 -8.89
N THR A 135 3.89 11.50 -8.54
CA THR A 135 4.11 10.21 -9.18
C THR A 135 3.05 9.16 -8.79
N LEU A 136 2.53 9.21 -7.57
CA LEU A 136 1.56 8.24 -7.03
C LEU A 136 0.14 8.55 -7.53
N ALA A 137 -0.22 9.84 -7.53
CA ALA A 137 -1.41 10.39 -8.16
C ALA A 137 -1.57 9.95 -9.62
N ASN A 138 -0.51 10.13 -10.42
CA ASN A 138 -0.49 9.71 -11.82
C ASN A 138 -0.65 8.19 -11.99
N LEU A 139 -0.10 7.36 -11.08
CA LEU A 139 -0.22 5.91 -11.15
C LEU A 139 -1.62 5.39 -10.79
N VAL A 140 -2.37 6.14 -9.98
CA VAL A 140 -3.77 5.81 -9.64
C VAL A 140 -4.71 6.30 -10.74
N VAL A 141 -4.56 7.54 -11.21
CA VAL A 141 -5.47 8.17 -12.18
C VAL A 141 -5.29 7.61 -13.59
N LEU A 142 -4.06 7.37 -14.08
CA LEU A 142 -3.81 6.86 -15.44
C LEU A 142 -4.15 5.37 -15.64
N ARG A 143 -4.55 4.65 -14.59
CA ARG A 143 -4.83 3.20 -14.63
C ARG A 143 -6.17 2.80 -13.99
N ALA A 144 -7.00 3.78 -13.65
CA ALA A 144 -8.39 3.58 -13.24
C ALA A 144 -9.40 3.76 -14.40
N LEU A 145 -8.91 4.14 -15.59
CA LEU A 145 -9.62 4.11 -16.88
C LEU A 145 -9.08 2.97 -17.75
#